data_AF-A0A9Q9BF78-F1
#
_entry.id   AF-A0A9Q9BF78-F1
#
_cell.length_a   1.000
_cell.length_b   1.000
_cell.length_c   1.000
_cell.angle_alpha   90.00
_cell.angle_beta   90.00
_cell.angle_gamma   90.00
#
_symmetry.space_group_name_H-M   'P 1'
#
loop_
_entity.id
_entity.type
_entity.pdbx_description
1 polymer ?
#
loop_
_entity_poly.entity_id
_entity_poly.type
_entity_poly.pdbx_seq_one_letter_code
_entity_poly.pdbx_strand_id
1 'polypeptide(L)'
;MTTMYVICEGQTEAAFVRNILNKALRYDCYTCIAPIVNSETDKKTGKTYKGGIQKFVKVDNDIQHTLRNIKKPKAIVTTMFDYYALPADFPGMVEAEQAADVYEKIEIIESALKTYYYEKYPYIKFIPYIQLHEFETLLFTNIGILEEEFFDRINKKEFDSLVDFVNNEDNIELINSGTDATPSKRIIKCVQFYHKPIDGMKILSKMDFLTIRNRCKHFNEWITKLENND
;
A
#
# COMPACT_ATOMS: atom_id res chain seq x y z
N MET A 1 -4.71 2.25 -24.51
CA MET A 1 -3.94 2.41 -23.26
C MET A 1 -4.88 2.92 -22.17
N THR A 2 -5.10 2.10 -21.14
CA THR A 2 -5.91 2.46 -19.97
C THR A 2 -5.06 3.29 -19.01
N THR A 3 -5.60 4.36 -18.45
CA THR A 3 -4.87 5.13 -17.42
C THR A 3 -5.33 4.68 -16.04
N MET A 4 -4.39 4.30 -15.19
CA MET A 4 -4.66 3.88 -13.82
C MET A 4 -4.23 4.97 -12.85
N TYR A 5 -5.15 5.49 -12.06
CA TYR A 5 -4.86 6.43 -11.00
C TYR A 5 -4.79 5.65 -9.69
N VAL A 6 -3.60 5.48 -9.14
CA VAL A 6 -3.39 4.85 -7.82
C VAL A 6 -3.17 5.96 -6.81
N ILE A 7 -4.21 6.32 -6.08
CA ILE A 7 -4.17 7.41 -5.10
C ILE A 7 -3.48 6.90 -3.84
N CYS A 8 -2.32 7.48 -3.54
CA CYS A 8 -1.40 7.00 -2.51
C CYS A 8 -1.50 7.85 -1.23
N GLU A 9 -1.25 7.24 -0.09
CA GLU A 9 -1.13 7.96 1.19
C GLU A 9 0.10 8.89 1.21
N GLY A 10 1.24 8.39 0.76
CA GLY A 10 2.53 9.07 0.88
C GLY A 10 3.43 8.91 -0.33
N GLN A 11 4.68 9.38 -0.16
CA GLN A 11 5.69 9.38 -1.20
C GLN A 11 6.24 7.98 -1.50
N THR A 12 6.30 7.11 -0.50
CA THR A 12 6.84 5.75 -0.64
C THR A 12 5.93 4.92 -1.55
N GLU A 13 4.63 4.93 -1.29
CA GLU A 13 3.61 4.22 -2.07
C GLU A 13 3.55 4.79 -3.49
N ALA A 14 3.62 6.12 -3.63
CA ALA A 14 3.66 6.73 -4.95
C ALA A 14 4.94 6.39 -5.75
N ALA A 15 6.08 6.26 -5.08
CA ALA A 15 7.32 5.81 -5.71
C ALA A 15 7.23 4.33 -6.14
N PHE A 16 6.63 3.47 -5.32
CA PHE A 16 6.32 2.09 -5.66
C PHE A 16 5.46 2.00 -6.91
N VAL A 17 4.36 2.76 -6.95
CA VAL A 17 3.44 2.78 -8.09
C VAL A 17 4.17 3.17 -9.37
N ARG A 18 4.91 4.28 -9.35
CA ARG A 18 5.56 4.81 -10.55
C ARG A 18 6.70 3.92 -11.05
N ASN A 19 7.48 3.35 -10.13
CA ASN A 19 8.75 2.70 -10.46
C ASN A 19 8.66 1.18 -10.57
N ILE A 20 7.68 0.55 -9.92
CA ILE A 20 7.58 -0.91 -9.79
C ILE A 20 6.24 -1.37 -10.36
N LEU A 21 5.11 -0.89 -9.84
CA LEU A 21 3.79 -1.33 -10.30
C LEU A 21 3.56 -0.99 -11.78
N ASN A 22 3.92 0.22 -12.22
CA ASN A 22 3.80 0.64 -13.61
C ASN A 22 4.64 -0.24 -14.57
N LYS A 23 5.79 -0.75 -14.11
CA LYS A 23 6.60 -1.72 -14.87
C LYS A 23 5.91 -3.08 -14.95
N ALA A 24 5.40 -3.53 -13.82
CA ALA A 24 4.80 -4.84 -13.67
C ALA A 24 3.50 -4.98 -14.48
N LEU A 25 2.67 -3.94 -14.53
CA LEU A 25 1.38 -3.95 -15.22
C LEU A 25 1.47 -3.88 -16.75
N ARG A 26 2.59 -4.25 -17.38
CA ARG A 26 2.84 -4.19 -18.84
C ARG A 26 2.53 -2.81 -19.44
N TYR A 27 3.59 -2.01 -19.61
CA TYR A 27 3.57 -0.65 -20.17
C TYR A 27 2.70 -0.46 -21.43
N ASP A 28 2.55 -1.49 -22.26
CA ASP A 28 1.79 -1.40 -23.51
C ASP A 28 0.26 -1.28 -23.27
N CYS A 29 -0.21 -1.71 -22.10
CA CYS A 29 -1.62 -1.75 -21.74
C CYS A 29 -2.03 -0.60 -20.82
N TYR A 30 -1.16 -0.22 -19.87
CA TYR A 30 -1.49 0.70 -18.79
C TYR A 30 -0.45 1.82 -18.59
N THR A 31 -0.92 2.95 -18.07
CA THR A 31 -0.06 4.00 -17.51
C THR A 31 -0.55 4.35 -16.13
N CYS A 32 0.30 4.20 -15.13
CA CYS A 32 0.00 4.56 -13.75
C CYS A 32 0.32 6.04 -13.48
N ILE A 33 -0.64 6.73 -12.87
CA ILE A 33 -0.49 8.04 -12.25
C ILE A 33 -0.66 7.81 -10.75
N ALA A 34 0.25 8.35 -9.94
CA ALA A 34 0.20 8.23 -8.48
C ALA A 34 -0.03 9.59 -7.82
N PRO A 35 -1.27 10.10 -7.74
CA PRO A 35 -1.59 11.25 -6.89
C PRO A 35 -1.35 10.90 -5.43
N ILE A 36 -0.95 11.88 -4.62
CA ILE A 36 -0.73 11.70 -3.19
C ILE A 36 -1.76 12.56 -2.47
N VAL A 37 -2.43 11.98 -1.47
CA VAL A 37 -3.32 12.73 -0.57
C VAL A 37 -2.50 13.63 0.33
N ASN A 38 -2.94 14.86 0.53
CA ASN A 38 -2.21 15.83 1.34
C ASN A 38 -2.45 15.54 2.82
N SER A 39 -1.52 14.80 3.44
CA SER A 39 -1.36 14.83 4.90
C SER A 39 -0.83 16.22 5.29
N GLU A 40 -1.29 16.73 6.44
CA GLU A 40 -1.23 18.15 6.81
C GLU A 40 0.10 18.85 6.48
N THR A 41 0.06 19.74 5.49
CA THR A 41 1.05 20.82 5.40
C THR A 41 0.50 21.98 6.22
N ASP A 42 1.14 22.30 7.34
CA ASP A 42 0.86 23.55 8.03
C ASP A 42 1.23 24.71 7.10
N LYS A 43 0.21 25.40 6.58
CA LYS A 43 0.34 26.51 5.62
C LYS A 43 1.15 27.69 6.17
N LYS A 44 1.40 27.78 7.49
CA LYS A 44 2.22 28.83 8.10
C LYS A 44 3.70 28.46 8.23
N THR A 45 4.04 27.18 8.33
CA THR A 45 5.42 26.74 8.63
C THR A 45 6.03 25.83 7.57
N GLY A 46 5.24 25.36 6.60
CA GLY A 46 5.70 24.45 5.55
C GLY A 46 6.10 23.07 6.06
N LYS A 47 5.84 22.75 7.34
CA LYS A 47 6.17 21.46 7.93
C LYS A 47 5.04 20.45 7.70
N THR A 48 5.40 19.30 7.16
CA THR A 48 4.56 18.11 7.08
C THR A 48 4.62 17.39 8.43
N TYR A 49 3.49 17.28 9.12
CA TYR A 49 3.44 16.49 10.35
C TYR A 49 3.37 15.00 10.00
N LYS A 50 4.20 14.17 10.66
CA LYS A 50 4.22 12.70 10.54
C LYS A 50 3.05 12.03 11.29
N GLY A 51 1.86 12.59 11.19
CA GLY A 51 0.63 12.02 11.72
C GLY A 51 -0.31 11.78 10.55
N GLY A 52 -0.77 10.53 10.39
CA GLY A 52 -1.63 10.10 9.29
C GLY A 52 -2.89 10.95 9.12
N ILE A 53 -3.69 10.58 8.13
CA ILE A 53 -4.85 11.40 7.75
C ILE A 53 -5.87 11.35 8.89
N GLN A 54 -6.09 12.49 9.57
CA GLN A 54 -6.92 12.51 10.78
C GLN A 54 -8.43 12.52 10.50
N LYS A 55 -8.85 12.86 9.27
CA LYS A 55 -10.27 12.95 8.89
C LYS A 55 -10.49 12.52 7.45
N PHE A 56 -11.51 11.71 7.23
CA PHE A 56 -11.89 11.24 5.89
C PHE A 56 -12.19 12.39 4.92
N VAL A 57 -12.79 13.48 5.38
CA VAL A 57 -13.09 14.65 4.52
C VAL A 57 -11.87 15.19 3.76
N LYS A 58 -10.65 15.05 4.31
CA LYS A 58 -9.43 15.47 3.62
C LYS A 58 -9.09 14.50 2.49
N VAL A 59 -9.12 13.19 2.78
CA VAL A 59 -8.95 12.13 1.78
C VAL A 59 -9.98 12.30 0.65
N ASP A 60 -11.25 12.50 1.02
CA ASP A 60 -12.35 12.67 0.07
C ASP A 60 -12.13 13.86 -0.85
N ASN A 61 -11.70 15.01 -0.32
CA ASN A 61 -11.42 16.18 -1.14
C ASN A 61 -10.33 15.92 -2.20
N ASP A 62 -9.23 15.26 -1.82
CA ASP A 62 -8.12 14.96 -2.74
C ASP A 62 -8.49 13.87 -3.76
N ILE A 63 -9.22 12.83 -3.33
CA ILE A 63 -9.75 11.82 -4.25
C ILE A 63 -10.72 12.47 -5.24
N GLN A 64 -11.71 13.23 -4.76
CA GLN A 64 -12.66 13.90 -5.64
C GLN A 64 -11.98 14.89 -6.59
N HIS A 65 -10.94 15.59 -6.14
CA HIS A 65 -10.14 16.43 -7.03
C HIS A 65 -9.51 15.61 -8.16
N THR A 66 -8.96 14.44 -7.85
CA THR A 66 -8.45 13.52 -8.87
C THR A 66 -9.56 13.08 -9.81
N LEU A 67 -10.68 12.58 -9.27
CA LEU A 67 -11.81 12.05 -10.05
C LEU A 67 -12.39 13.09 -11.03
N ARG A 68 -12.62 14.34 -10.59
CA ARG A 68 -13.15 15.42 -11.44
C ARG A 68 -12.24 15.80 -12.60
N ASN A 69 -10.94 15.54 -12.46
CA ASN A 69 -9.94 15.84 -13.50
C ASN A 69 -9.71 14.69 -14.48
N ILE A 70 -10.37 13.54 -14.29
CA ILE A 70 -10.29 12.41 -15.21
C ILE A 70 -11.13 12.72 -16.45
N LYS A 71 -10.44 13.06 -17.56
CA LYS A 71 -11.06 13.32 -18.86
C LYS A 71 -11.08 12.11 -19.79
N LYS A 72 -10.39 11.03 -19.42
CA LYS A 72 -10.19 9.87 -20.30
C LYS A 72 -11.32 8.85 -20.12
N PRO A 73 -11.89 8.32 -21.22
CA PRO A 73 -13.01 7.37 -21.16
C PRO A 73 -12.64 5.97 -20.63
N LYS A 74 -11.34 5.65 -20.53
CA LYS A 74 -10.82 4.37 -20.02
C LYS A 74 -9.86 4.62 -18.87
N ALA A 75 -10.40 5.02 -17.73
CA ALA A 75 -9.66 5.26 -16.51
C ALA A 75 -10.10 4.28 -15.40
N ILE A 76 -9.11 3.70 -14.74
CA ILE A 76 -9.31 2.94 -13.49
C ILE A 76 -8.78 3.81 -12.38
N VAL A 77 -9.51 3.87 -11.27
CA VAL A 77 -9.06 4.57 -10.07
C VAL A 77 -9.02 3.56 -8.94
N THR A 78 -7.92 3.57 -8.21
CA THR A 78 -7.68 2.70 -7.06
C THR A 78 -6.92 3.50 -6.00
N THR A 79 -6.75 2.91 -4.83
CA THR A 79 -6.08 3.53 -3.68
C THR A 79 -4.91 2.67 -3.24
N MET A 80 -4.00 3.22 -2.47
CA MET A 80 -3.00 2.47 -1.73
C MET A 80 -2.79 3.20 -0.40
N PHE A 81 -3.60 2.82 0.60
CA PHE A 81 -3.63 3.43 1.92
C PHE A 81 -3.38 2.37 2.99
N ASP A 82 -2.63 2.72 4.04
CA ASP A 82 -2.37 1.81 5.14
C ASP A 82 -3.61 1.69 6.03
N TYR A 83 -4.08 0.47 6.28
CA TYR A 83 -5.28 0.19 7.10
C TYR A 83 -5.20 0.88 8.47
N TYR A 84 -4.05 0.80 9.15
CA TYR A 84 -3.85 1.37 10.48
C TYR A 84 -3.65 2.90 10.49
N ALA A 85 -3.51 3.52 9.32
CA ALA A 85 -3.43 4.97 9.16
C ALA A 85 -4.78 5.58 8.74
N LEU A 86 -5.80 4.76 8.48
CA LEU A 86 -7.11 5.24 8.11
C LEU A 86 -7.76 6.04 9.27
N PRO A 87 -8.38 7.19 8.97
CA PRO A 87 -9.19 7.92 9.93
C PRO A 87 -10.30 7.04 10.54
N ALA A 88 -10.66 7.29 11.80
CA ALA A 88 -11.78 6.59 12.42
C ALA A 88 -13.14 6.88 11.74
N ASP A 89 -13.26 8.03 11.05
CA ASP A 89 -14.45 8.42 10.27
C ASP A 89 -14.40 7.94 8.81
N PHE A 90 -13.48 7.03 8.45
CA PHE A 90 -13.39 6.48 7.10
C PHE A 90 -14.59 5.55 6.79
N PRO A 91 -15.11 5.53 5.54
CA PRO A 91 -16.26 4.71 5.18
C PRO A 91 -16.06 3.23 5.52
N GLY A 92 -17.06 2.64 6.20
CA GLY A 92 -17.06 1.22 6.57
C GLY A 92 -16.30 0.87 7.84
N MET A 93 -15.68 1.84 8.54
CA MET A 93 -14.90 1.56 9.76
C MET A 93 -15.75 0.96 10.89
N VAL A 94 -16.95 1.50 11.13
CA VAL A 94 -17.84 1.05 12.22
C VAL A 94 -18.32 -0.38 11.98
N GLU A 95 -18.65 -0.72 10.73
CA GLU A 95 -19.06 -2.06 10.34
C GLU A 95 -17.88 -3.03 10.38
N ALA A 96 -16.69 -2.61 9.92
CA ALA A 96 -15.49 -3.43 9.93
C ALA A 96 -15.02 -3.78 11.35
N GLU A 97 -15.29 -2.93 12.36
CA GLU A 97 -14.99 -3.26 13.76
C GLU A 97 -15.72 -4.51 14.27
N GLN A 98 -16.85 -4.89 13.65
CA GLN A 98 -17.66 -6.04 14.05
C GLN A 98 -17.15 -7.36 13.45
N ALA A 99 -16.36 -7.32 12.38
CA ALA A 99 -15.78 -8.51 11.76
C ALA A 99 -14.61 -9.06 12.58
N ALA A 100 -14.49 -10.39 12.64
CA ALA A 100 -13.40 -11.05 13.36
C ALA A 100 -12.18 -11.23 12.44
N ASP A 101 -12.41 -11.58 11.18
CA ASP A 101 -11.37 -11.78 10.19
C ASP A 101 -10.88 -10.45 9.62
N VAL A 102 -9.55 -10.32 9.45
CA VAL A 102 -8.94 -9.05 9.04
C VAL A 102 -9.16 -8.73 7.55
N TYR A 103 -9.28 -9.74 6.70
CA TYR A 103 -9.62 -9.52 5.28
C TYR A 103 -11.09 -9.13 5.13
N GLU A 104 -11.97 -9.69 5.95
CA GLU A 104 -13.37 -9.24 6.02
C GLU A 104 -13.47 -7.75 6.41
N LYS A 105 -12.66 -7.29 7.37
CA LYS A 105 -12.58 -5.85 7.70
C LYS A 105 -12.20 -5.00 6.49
N ILE A 106 -11.16 -5.42 5.77
CA ILE A 106 -10.68 -4.70 4.58
C ILE A 106 -11.75 -4.70 3.50
N GLU A 107 -12.38 -5.84 3.23
CA GLU A 107 -13.43 -5.96 2.23
C GLU A 107 -14.62 -5.05 2.51
N ILE A 108 -15.04 -4.93 3.79
CA ILE A 108 -16.10 -4.01 4.21
C ILE A 108 -15.72 -2.56 3.89
N ILE A 109 -14.50 -2.14 4.26
CA ILE A 109 -14.01 -0.78 4.04
C ILE A 109 -13.88 -0.46 2.54
N GLU A 110 -13.28 -1.37 1.78
CA GLU A 110 -13.14 -1.25 0.33
C GLU A 110 -14.53 -1.17 -0.34
N SER A 111 -15.48 -2.00 0.06
CA SER A 111 -16.85 -2.00 -0.47
C SER A 111 -17.61 -0.71 -0.14
N ALA A 112 -17.47 -0.21 1.09
CA ALA A 112 -18.07 1.06 1.52
C ALA A 112 -17.49 2.23 0.72
N LEU A 113 -16.16 2.28 0.55
CA LEU A 113 -15.48 3.33 -0.22
C LEU A 113 -15.85 3.27 -1.71
N LYS A 114 -15.92 2.06 -2.29
CA LYS A 114 -16.37 1.85 -3.67
C LYS A 114 -17.78 2.38 -3.89
N THR A 115 -18.70 2.03 -2.99
CA THR A 115 -20.11 2.47 -3.06
C THR A 115 -20.20 3.99 -2.98
N TYR A 116 -19.49 4.60 -2.04
CA TYR A 116 -19.45 6.04 -1.82
C TYR A 116 -19.05 6.84 -3.09
N TYR A 117 -18.06 6.34 -3.86
CA TYR A 117 -17.66 7.00 -5.11
C TYR A 117 -18.48 6.59 -6.31
N TYR A 118 -19.03 5.37 -6.35
CA TYR A 118 -19.92 4.94 -7.42
C TYR A 118 -21.18 5.81 -7.49
N GLU A 119 -21.76 6.18 -6.35
CA GLU A 119 -22.93 7.07 -6.29
C GLU A 119 -22.66 8.46 -6.92
N LYS A 120 -21.43 8.98 -6.78
CA LYS A 120 -21.04 10.29 -7.28
C LYS A 120 -20.47 10.27 -8.71
N TYR A 121 -19.77 9.18 -9.06
CA TYR A 121 -19.00 9.03 -10.30
C TYR A 121 -19.24 7.63 -10.92
N PRO A 122 -20.48 7.28 -11.31
CA PRO A 122 -20.84 5.92 -11.73
C PRO A 122 -20.15 5.46 -13.02
N TYR A 123 -19.57 6.41 -13.77
CA TYR A 123 -18.83 6.16 -15.00
C TYR A 123 -17.33 5.87 -14.77
N ILE A 124 -16.84 5.98 -13.53
CA ILE A 124 -15.44 5.70 -13.18
C ILE A 124 -15.37 4.30 -12.58
N LYS A 125 -14.47 3.46 -13.12
CA LYS A 125 -14.16 2.17 -12.52
C LYS A 125 -13.28 2.39 -11.27
N PHE A 126 -13.94 2.50 -10.12
CA PHE A 126 -13.28 2.68 -8.82
C PHE A 126 -13.10 1.31 -8.13
N ILE A 127 -11.85 0.89 -7.98
CA ILE A 127 -11.44 -0.38 -7.35
C ILE A 127 -10.54 -0.03 -6.18
N PRO A 128 -11.08 0.24 -4.98
CA PRO A 128 -10.25 0.63 -3.85
C PRO A 128 -9.34 -0.52 -3.43
N TYR A 129 -8.20 -0.16 -2.86
CA TYR A 129 -7.27 -1.06 -2.20
C TYR A 129 -6.74 -0.45 -0.92
N ILE A 130 -6.88 -1.21 0.17
CA ILE A 130 -6.33 -0.90 1.47
C ILE A 130 -5.21 -1.90 1.76
N GLN A 131 -4.01 -1.38 2.00
CA GLN A 131 -2.86 -2.17 2.40
C GLN A 131 -3.03 -2.55 3.88
N LEU A 132 -3.10 -3.85 4.15
CA LEU A 132 -3.37 -4.37 5.50
C LEU A 132 -2.33 -3.92 6.55
N HIS A 133 -1.04 -3.92 6.18
CA HIS A 133 0.07 -3.60 7.07
C HIS A 133 0.98 -2.53 6.45
N GLU A 134 2.07 -2.21 7.12
CA GLU A 134 3.04 -1.27 6.56
C GLU A 134 3.57 -1.78 5.22
N PHE A 135 3.92 -0.86 4.32
CA PHE A 135 4.58 -1.12 3.06
C PHE A 135 5.76 -2.11 3.16
N GLU A 136 6.50 -2.10 4.27
CA GLU A 136 7.65 -2.99 4.54
C GLU A 136 7.28 -4.46 4.62
N THR A 137 6.01 -4.79 4.81
CA THR A 137 5.52 -6.18 4.76
C THR A 137 5.87 -6.82 3.42
N LEU A 138 5.81 -6.06 2.33
CA LEU A 138 6.20 -6.53 0.99
C LEU A 138 7.67 -6.99 0.92
N LEU A 139 8.54 -6.47 1.80
CA LEU A 139 9.96 -6.82 1.85
C LEU A 139 10.20 -8.23 2.38
N PHE A 140 9.23 -8.81 3.10
CA PHE A 140 9.34 -10.18 3.60
C PHE A 140 9.02 -11.23 2.53
N THR A 141 8.46 -10.83 1.38
CA THR A 141 8.19 -11.75 0.27
C THR A 141 9.47 -12.41 -0.26
N ASN A 142 10.58 -11.67 -0.27
CA ASN A 142 11.93 -12.20 -0.47
C ASN A 142 12.93 -11.52 0.50
N ILE A 143 12.94 -12.03 1.73
CA ILE A 143 13.78 -11.48 2.80
C ILE A 143 15.29 -11.62 2.54
N GLY A 144 15.72 -12.56 1.69
CA GLY A 144 17.14 -12.77 1.36
C GLY A 144 17.82 -11.55 0.75
N ILE A 145 17.06 -10.72 0.01
CA ILE A 145 17.57 -9.49 -0.59
C ILE A 145 18.07 -8.51 0.47
N LEU A 146 17.51 -8.51 1.70
CA LEU A 146 18.02 -7.66 2.77
C LEU A 146 19.46 -8.05 3.16
N GLU A 147 19.77 -9.34 3.22
CA GLU A 147 21.14 -9.80 3.52
C GLU A 147 22.09 -9.48 2.38
N GLU A 148 21.69 -9.68 1.13
CA GLU A 148 22.51 -9.34 -0.04
C GLU A 148 22.83 -7.84 -0.11
N GLU A 149 21.83 -6.99 0.14
CA GLU A 149 21.98 -5.53 0.03
C GLU A 149 22.69 -4.88 1.21
N PHE A 150 22.61 -5.50 2.38
CA PHE A 150 23.06 -4.92 3.64
C PHE A 150 23.96 -5.87 4.43
N PHE A 151 24.69 -6.76 3.74
CA PHE A 151 25.55 -7.78 4.35
C PHE A 151 26.54 -7.22 5.39
N ASP A 152 27.01 -5.99 5.18
CA ASP A 152 27.95 -5.27 6.06
C ASP A 152 27.27 -4.61 7.28
N ARG A 153 25.94 -4.54 7.30
CA ARG A 153 25.10 -3.88 8.31
C ARG A 153 24.06 -4.80 8.93
N ILE A 154 24.03 -6.08 8.53
CA ILE A 154 23.11 -7.10 9.04
C ILE A 154 23.56 -7.60 10.42
N ASN A 155 22.64 -7.57 11.38
CA ASN A 155 22.74 -8.36 12.60
C ASN A 155 22.27 -9.78 12.30
N LYS A 156 23.22 -10.69 12.06
CA LYS A 156 22.94 -12.05 11.60
C LYS A 156 21.99 -12.83 12.51
N LYS A 157 22.11 -12.68 13.83
CA LYS A 157 21.22 -13.35 14.80
C LYS A 157 19.76 -12.89 14.67
N GLU A 158 19.53 -11.59 14.61
CA GLU A 158 18.18 -11.03 14.45
C GLU A 158 17.62 -11.36 13.07
N PHE A 159 18.47 -11.32 12.04
CA PHE A 159 18.09 -11.66 10.68
C PHE A 159 17.68 -13.12 10.53
N ASP A 160 18.47 -14.08 11.03
CA ASP A 160 18.16 -15.51 10.92
C ASP A 160 16.84 -15.84 11.65
N SER A 161 16.60 -15.23 12.82
CA SER A 161 15.32 -15.33 13.54
C SER A 161 14.15 -14.78 12.72
N LEU A 162 14.35 -13.66 12.02
CA LEU A 162 13.33 -13.09 11.16
C LEU A 162 13.08 -13.94 9.91
N VAL A 163 14.12 -14.52 9.32
CA VAL A 163 14.03 -15.45 8.18
C VAL A 163 13.21 -16.69 8.56
N ASP A 164 13.51 -17.30 9.71
CA ASP A 164 12.75 -18.46 10.20
C ASP A 164 11.28 -18.11 10.40
N PHE A 165 10.99 -16.95 11.00
CA PHE A 165 9.61 -16.50 11.19
C PHE A 165 8.89 -16.26 9.85
N VAL A 166 9.52 -15.56 8.90
CA VAL A 166 8.95 -15.24 7.59
C VAL A 166 8.76 -16.47 6.72
N ASN A 167 9.65 -17.46 6.80
CA ASN A 167 9.56 -18.69 5.99
C ASN A 167 8.49 -19.66 6.51
N ASN A 168 8.05 -19.52 7.76
CA ASN A 168 6.93 -20.30 8.30
C ASN A 168 5.56 -19.70 7.96
N GLU A 169 5.51 -18.55 7.29
CA GLU A 169 4.28 -17.86 6.91
C GLU A 169 4.08 -17.89 5.39
N ASP A 170 3.00 -18.56 4.98
CA ASP A 170 2.61 -18.66 3.57
C ASP A 170 2.12 -17.30 3.04
N ASN A 171 1.37 -16.56 3.85
CA ASN A 171 0.85 -15.24 3.51
C ASN A 171 1.51 -14.16 4.35
N ILE A 172 2.41 -13.42 3.71
CA ILE A 172 3.21 -12.37 4.32
C ILE A 172 2.35 -11.21 4.83
N GLU A 173 1.16 -11.00 4.26
CA GLU A 173 0.23 -9.97 4.73
C GLU A 173 -0.31 -10.24 6.13
N LEU A 174 -0.16 -11.46 6.67
CA LEU A 174 -0.55 -11.79 8.05
C LEU A 174 0.60 -11.59 9.05
N ILE A 175 1.78 -11.21 8.58
CA ILE A 175 2.92 -10.91 9.45
C ILE A 175 2.66 -9.59 10.19
N ASN A 176 2.00 -9.72 11.33
CA ASN A 176 1.84 -8.66 12.31
C ASN A 176 1.87 -9.26 13.72
N SER A 177 2.55 -8.59 14.64
CA SER A 177 2.57 -9.01 16.05
C SER A 177 2.38 -7.84 17.01
N GLY A 178 1.65 -6.80 16.56
CA GLY A 178 1.31 -5.63 17.35
C GLY A 178 2.37 -4.53 17.33
N THR A 179 2.19 -3.54 18.19
CA THR A 179 2.92 -2.26 18.16
C THR A 179 4.44 -2.42 18.27
N ASP A 180 4.95 -3.45 18.95
CA ASP A 180 6.40 -3.65 19.16
C ASP A 180 7.07 -4.58 18.14
N ALA A 181 6.30 -5.06 17.16
CA ALA A 181 6.73 -6.03 16.17
C ALA A 181 6.22 -5.72 14.76
N THR A 182 6.02 -4.42 14.46
CA THR A 182 5.66 -3.98 13.11
C THR A 182 6.75 -4.39 12.11
N PRO A 183 6.39 -4.60 10.83
CA PRO A 183 7.33 -4.96 9.78
C PRO A 183 8.58 -4.07 9.74
N SER A 184 8.41 -2.75 9.79
CA SER A 184 9.55 -1.82 9.79
C SER A 184 10.44 -1.97 11.02
N LYS A 185 9.87 -2.18 12.21
CA LYS A 185 10.63 -2.42 13.45
C LYS A 185 11.45 -3.71 13.38
N ARG A 186 10.90 -4.78 12.78
CA ARG A 186 11.62 -6.05 12.58
C ARG A 186 12.84 -5.85 11.69
N ILE A 187 12.71 -5.10 10.60
CA ILE A 187 13.82 -4.77 9.70
C ILE A 187 14.87 -3.91 10.41
N ILE A 188 14.47 -2.90 11.17
CA ILE A 188 15.40 -2.02 11.91
C ILE A 188 16.24 -2.79 12.93
N LYS A 189 15.70 -3.86 13.54
CA LYS A 189 16.48 -4.76 14.42
C LYS A 189 17.54 -5.56 13.65
N CYS A 190 17.25 -5.89 12.39
CA CYS A 190 18.13 -6.70 11.54
C CYS A 190 19.17 -5.86 10.81
N VAL A 191 18.85 -4.63 10.38
CA VAL A 191 19.70 -3.81 9.51
C VAL A 191 20.04 -2.49 10.19
N GLN A 192 21.33 -2.29 10.48
CA GLN A 192 21.80 -1.04 11.05
C GLN A 192 21.63 0.14 10.07
N PHE A 193 21.14 1.27 10.60
CA PHE A 193 20.89 2.49 9.83
C PHE A 193 19.90 2.30 8.66
N TYR A 194 18.89 1.43 8.84
CA TYR A 194 17.83 1.24 7.85
C TYR A 194 16.98 2.50 7.67
N HIS A 195 16.97 3.04 6.45
CA HIS A 195 16.19 4.20 6.06
C HIS A 195 14.91 3.76 5.35
N LYS A 196 13.83 3.61 6.13
CA LYS A 196 12.52 3.07 5.72
C LYS A 196 12.12 3.36 4.26
N PRO A 197 12.03 4.63 3.79
CA PRO A 197 11.57 4.90 2.42
C PRO A 197 12.59 4.54 1.33
N ILE A 198 13.88 4.82 1.58
CA ILE A 198 14.93 4.70 0.54
C ILE A 198 15.36 3.24 0.41
N ASP A 199 15.67 2.61 1.54
CA ASP A 199 16.15 1.23 1.58
C ASP A 199 15.03 0.25 1.19
N GLY A 200 13.79 0.50 1.64
CA GLY A 200 12.63 -0.31 1.24
C GLY A 200 12.38 -0.30 -0.26
N MET A 201 12.40 0.88 -0.89
CA MET A 201 12.28 1.00 -2.35
C MET A 201 13.43 0.34 -3.10
N LYS A 202 14.67 0.45 -2.57
CA LYS A 202 15.85 -0.20 -3.14
C LYS A 202 15.67 -1.72 -3.16
N ILE A 203 15.24 -2.32 -2.05
CA ILE A 203 14.97 -3.76 -1.97
C ILE A 203 13.86 -4.16 -2.96
N LEU A 204 12.70 -3.49 -2.95
CA LEU A 204 11.58 -3.86 -3.82
C LEU A 204 11.91 -3.75 -5.31
N SER A 205 12.78 -2.81 -5.69
CA SER A 205 13.23 -2.68 -7.08
C SER A 205 14.01 -3.90 -7.59
N LYS A 206 14.53 -4.74 -6.67
CA LYS A 206 15.24 -5.99 -6.96
C LYS A 206 14.35 -7.22 -6.82
N MET A 207 13.13 -7.06 -6.29
CA MET A 207 12.17 -8.15 -6.17
C MET A 207 11.48 -8.43 -7.49
N ASP A 208 11.25 -9.71 -7.75
CA ASP A 208 10.35 -10.13 -8.80
C ASP A 208 8.89 -9.88 -8.37
N PHE A 209 8.12 -9.24 -9.25
CA PHE A 209 6.74 -8.84 -8.96
C PHE A 209 5.81 -10.06 -8.78
N LEU A 210 6.08 -11.16 -9.49
CA LEU A 210 5.32 -12.39 -9.33
C LEU A 210 5.55 -13.01 -7.95
N THR A 211 6.78 -12.92 -7.41
CA THR A 211 7.09 -13.34 -6.03
C THR A 211 6.27 -12.55 -5.00
N ILE A 212 6.10 -11.24 -5.19
CA ILE A 212 5.24 -10.41 -4.31
C ILE A 212 3.80 -10.91 -4.38
N ARG A 213 3.24 -11.10 -5.59
CA ARG A 213 1.87 -11.59 -5.78
C ARG A 213 1.64 -12.95 -5.14
N ASN A 214 2.57 -13.89 -5.30
CA ASN A 214 2.39 -15.26 -4.81
C ASN A 214 2.36 -15.35 -3.28
N ARG A 215 2.97 -14.38 -2.58
CA ARG A 215 3.10 -14.38 -1.12
C ARG A 215 2.18 -13.37 -0.41
N CYS A 216 1.45 -12.56 -1.16
CA CYS A 216 0.54 -11.54 -0.63
C CYS A 216 -0.84 -11.73 -1.27
N LYS A 217 -1.75 -12.39 -0.54
CA LYS A 217 -3.08 -12.80 -1.04
C LYS A 217 -3.90 -11.60 -1.52
N HIS A 218 -4.13 -10.62 -0.66
CA HIS A 218 -4.95 -9.43 -0.92
C HIS A 218 -4.33 -8.54 -1.99
N PHE A 219 -3.01 -8.34 -1.95
CA PHE A 219 -2.28 -7.65 -3.01
C PHE A 219 -2.48 -8.34 -4.36
N ASN A 220 -2.37 -9.67 -4.43
CA ASN A 220 -2.59 -10.39 -5.68
C ASN A 220 -4.04 -10.31 -6.16
N GLU A 221 -5.01 -10.38 -5.27
CA GLU A 221 -6.43 -10.18 -5.61
C GLU A 221 -6.66 -8.79 -6.18
N TRP A 222 -6.05 -7.76 -5.60
CA TRP A 222 -6.09 -6.39 -6.11
C TRP A 222 -5.50 -6.28 -7.51
N ILE A 223 -4.28 -6.77 -7.73
CA ILE A 223 -3.65 -6.75 -9.06
C ILE A 223 -4.51 -7.51 -10.08
N THR A 224 -5.05 -8.67 -9.71
CA THR A 224 -5.91 -9.47 -10.58
C THR A 224 -7.19 -8.71 -10.97
N LYS A 225 -7.82 -7.99 -10.03
CA LYS A 225 -8.98 -7.11 -10.29
C LYS A 225 -8.62 -5.95 -11.23
N LEU A 226 -7.40 -5.42 -11.16
CA LEU A 226 -6.91 -4.36 -12.04
C LEU A 226 -6.58 -4.85 -13.47
N GLU A 227 -6.11 -6.09 -13.60
CA GLU A 227 -5.79 -6.73 -14.89
C GLU A 227 -7.05 -7.18 -15.64
N ASN A 228 -8.01 -7.78 -14.93
CA ASN A 228 -9.23 -8.35 -15.51
C ASN A 228 -10.30 -7.26 -15.70
N ASN A 229 -10.13 -6.43 -16.73
CA ASN A 229 -10.96 -5.25 -17.07
C ASN A 229 -12.46 -5.48 -17.34
N ASP A 230 -13.16 -6.38 -16.64
CA ASP A 230 -14.62 -6.54 -16.74
C ASP A 230 -15.39 -5.37 -16.11
#